data_AF-A0A6P0LKS8-F1
#
_entry.id   AF-A0A6P0LKS8-F1
#
_cell.length_a   1.000
_cell.length_b   1.000
_cell.length_c   1.000
_cell.angle_alpha   90.00
_cell.angle_beta   90.00
_cell.angle_gamma   90.00
#
_symmetry.space_group_name_H-M   'P 1'
#
loop_
_entity.id
_entity.type
_entity.pdbx_description
1 polymer ?
#
loop_
_entity_poly.entity_id
_entity_poly.type
_entity_poly.pdbx_seq_one_letter_code
_entity_poly.pdbx_strand_id
1 'polypeptide(L)'
;YGQKFLQCLTQNDIQPWFYPVEPVYERFKEKSETLTFNDFYGNNGDSFQTHERIKYWEQFLIDKIVPRLYTEFMGLGKIRRTGTWQKSWQADEIEDDYTDKDQLEAILSNTTFHLTFLDEIENLRILNKLSVTNTKAKKTLKRHLYVGAIACLETYLSDAFINTVLSNQNYLNSFFTSFKDFKDQKLGMNEVLDIANKAEEIAKKAMLKVIYHNLPKVSKMYEGTLNIVFPNFSEINKAVSIRHDLVHRNGRTKEGQEINIDNMMVDDIISKVEKFISEIDQELKEKDTTP
;
A
#
# COMPACT_ATOMS: atom_id res chain seq x y z
N TYR A 1 -34.91 11.99 -13.16
CA TYR A 1 -34.69 11.01 -12.08
C TYR A 1 -33.39 11.26 -11.31
N GLY A 2 -32.22 11.38 -11.96
CA GLY A 2 -30.94 11.67 -11.27
C GLY A 2 -30.91 12.93 -10.39
N GLN A 3 -31.46 14.05 -10.84
CA GLN A 3 -31.52 15.28 -10.02
C GLN A 3 -32.41 15.13 -8.76
N LYS A 4 -33.53 14.41 -8.86
CA LYS A 4 -34.40 14.12 -7.71
C LYS A 4 -33.74 13.15 -6.72
N PHE A 5 -32.93 12.22 -7.23
CA PHE A 5 -32.14 11.30 -6.42
C PHE A 5 -31.06 12.05 -5.61
N LEU A 6 -30.31 12.95 -6.25
CA LEU A 6 -29.35 13.80 -5.55
C LEU A 6 -30.00 14.70 -4.50
N GLN A 7 -31.12 15.36 -4.81
CA GLN A 7 -31.85 16.17 -3.83
C GLN A 7 -32.27 15.35 -2.59
N CYS A 8 -32.67 14.09 -2.77
CA CYS A 8 -33.05 13.21 -1.68
C CYS A 8 -31.86 12.84 -0.79
N LEU A 9 -30.68 12.58 -1.37
CA LEU A 9 -29.46 12.29 -0.62
C LEU A 9 -29.00 13.49 0.20
N THR A 10 -29.01 14.69 -0.39
CA THR A 10 -28.59 15.93 0.28
C THR A 10 -29.55 16.35 1.39
N GLN A 11 -30.87 16.17 1.20
CA GLN A 11 -31.87 16.53 2.20
C GLN A 11 -31.87 15.63 3.44
N ASN A 12 -31.33 14.41 3.33
CA ASN A 12 -31.27 13.45 4.43
C ASN A 12 -29.85 13.29 5.00
N ASP A 13 -28.92 14.17 4.61
CA ASP A 13 -27.52 14.17 5.05
C ASP A 13 -26.79 12.82 4.84
N ILE A 14 -27.16 12.11 3.76
CA ILE A 14 -26.63 10.80 3.44
C ILE A 14 -25.39 10.98 2.56
N GLN A 15 -24.21 10.75 3.14
CA GLN A 15 -22.93 10.76 2.43
C GLN A 15 -22.86 9.57 1.44
N PRO A 16 -22.39 9.75 0.19
CA PRO A 16 -22.43 8.71 -0.86
C PRO A 16 -21.61 7.44 -0.59
N TRP A 17 -20.77 7.44 0.45
CA TRP A 17 -19.70 6.45 0.65
C TRP A 17 -20.06 5.31 1.61
N PHE A 18 -21.33 5.21 2.04
CA PHE A 18 -21.82 4.08 2.81
C PHE A 18 -22.99 3.41 2.08
N TYR A 19 -22.75 2.23 1.51
CA TYR A 19 -23.82 1.25 1.33
C TYR A 19 -23.34 -0.19 1.56
N PRO A 20 -23.92 -0.91 2.53
CA PRO A 20 -24.25 -2.32 2.40
C PRO A 20 -25.54 -2.44 1.55
N VAL A 21 -25.44 -3.12 0.41
CA VAL A 21 -26.32 -3.05 -0.79
C VAL A 21 -27.83 -3.41 -0.59
N GLU A 22 -28.27 -3.88 0.58
CA GLU A 22 -29.64 -4.39 0.76
C GLU A 22 -30.79 -3.33 0.84
N PRO A 23 -30.67 -2.17 1.52
CA PRO A 23 -31.85 -1.34 1.83
C PRO A 23 -32.43 -0.49 0.68
N VAL A 24 -31.68 -0.25 -0.41
CA VAL A 24 -32.15 0.58 -1.55
C VAL A 24 -33.13 -0.19 -2.45
N TYR A 25 -32.90 -1.49 -2.58
CA TYR A 25 -33.62 -2.34 -3.53
C TYR A 25 -35.11 -2.47 -3.15
N GLU A 26 -35.41 -2.66 -1.87
CA GLU A 26 -36.80 -2.82 -1.38
C GLU A 26 -37.63 -1.52 -1.51
N ARG A 27 -37.01 -0.33 -1.36
CA ARG A 27 -37.71 0.95 -1.56
C ARG A 27 -37.96 1.30 -3.03
N PHE A 28 -37.15 0.77 -3.96
CA PHE A 28 -37.32 1.04 -5.39
C PHE A 28 -38.41 0.20 -6.03
N LYS A 29 -38.72 -0.98 -5.46
CA LYS A 29 -39.79 -1.87 -5.92
C LYS A 29 -41.19 -1.28 -5.77
N GLU A 30 -41.37 -0.32 -4.85
CA GLU A 30 -42.68 0.24 -4.52
C GLU A 30 -43.15 1.38 -5.45
N LYS A 31 -42.31 1.85 -6.40
CA LYS A 31 -42.63 3.05 -7.22
C LYS A 31 -42.32 2.98 -8.72
N SER A 32 -42.17 1.80 -9.31
CA SER A 32 -42.04 1.66 -10.77
C SER A 32 -43.37 1.32 -11.44
N GLU A 33 -44.32 2.25 -11.44
CA GLU A 33 -45.37 2.26 -12.46
C GLU A 33 -45.01 3.33 -13.50
N THR A 34 -45.08 2.95 -14.77
CA THR A 34 -44.77 3.72 -16.01
C THR A 34 -43.37 3.60 -16.60
N LEU A 35 -42.91 2.36 -16.86
CA LEU A 35 -42.07 2.08 -18.02
C LEU A 35 -42.61 0.80 -18.69
N THR A 36 -42.98 0.87 -19.96
CA THR A 36 -43.55 -0.27 -20.69
C THR A 36 -42.47 -1.12 -21.35
N PHE A 37 -42.71 -2.43 -21.31
CA PHE A 37 -41.80 -3.54 -21.64
C PHE A 37 -41.18 -3.53 -23.06
N ASN A 38 -41.70 -2.72 -23.99
CA ASN A 38 -41.33 -2.77 -25.41
C ASN A 38 -40.15 -1.88 -25.83
N ASP A 39 -39.72 -0.92 -24.99
CA ASP A 39 -38.65 0.01 -25.37
C ASP A 39 -37.23 -0.59 -25.26
N PHE A 40 -37.12 -1.86 -24.85
CA PHE A 40 -35.85 -2.53 -24.57
C PHE A 40 -35.57 -3.76 -25.45
N TYR A 41 -36.33 -3.98 -26.54
CA TYR A 41 -36.04 -5.03 -27.52
C TYR A 41 -35.74 -4.44 -28.90
N GLY A 42 -34.46 -4.45 -29.27
CA GLY A 42 -34.10 -4.62 -30.68
C GLY A 42 -34.51 -6.04 -31.10
N ASN A 43 -35.19 -6.14 -32.24
CA ASN A 43 -35.64 -7.42 -32.79
C ASN A 43 -34.49 -8.44 -32.84
N ASN A 44 -34.82 -9.67 -32.44
CA ASN A 44 -34.00 -10.89 -32.39
C ASN A 44 -33.27 -11.15 -31.06
N GLY A 45 -34.03 -11.65 -30.08
CA GLY A 45 -33.87 -13.07 -29.74
C GLY A 45 -32.70 -13.52 -28.87
N ASP A 46 -31.97 -12.64 -28.18
CA ASP A 46 -31.03 -13.06 -27.13
C ASP A 46 -31.38 -12.43 -25.76
N SER A 47 -31.81 -13.29 -24.84
CA SER A 47 -32.18 -12.92 -23.48
C SER A 47 -30.93 -12.67 -22.63
N PHE A 48 -30.35 -11.47 -22.71
CA PHE A 48 -29.43 -11.01 -21.68
C PHE A 48 -30.13 -10.99 -20.32
N GLN A 49 -29.66 -11.80 -19.38
CA GLN A 49 -30.18 -11.85 -18.01
C GLN A 49 -30.10 -10.46 -17.37
N THR A 50 -31.16 -10.07 -16.68
CA THR A 50 -31.41 -8.72 -16.10
C THR A 50 -30.22 -8.15 -15.34
N HIS A 51 -29.38 -9.03 -14.76
CA HIS A 51 -28.19 -8.68 -14.00
C HIS A 51 -27.05 -8.11 -14.87
N GLU A 52 -26.87 -8.60 -16.10
CA GLU A 52 -25.87 -8.04 -17.02
C GLU A 52 -26.30 -6.70 -17.57
N ARG A 53 -27.62 -6.51 -17.77
CA ARG A 53 -28.18 -5.23 -18.24
C ARG A 53 -28.00 -4.13 -17.19
N ILE A 54 -28.12 -4.45 -15.90
CA ILE A 54 -27.85 -3.53 -14.78
C ILE A 54 -26.37 -3.15 -14.75
N LYS A 55 -25.45 -4.12 -14.88
CA LYS A 55 -24.00 -3.83 -14.93
C LYS A 55 -23.64 -2.93 -16.10
N TYR A 56 -24.21 -3.15 -17.28
CA TYR A 56 -24.00 -2.27 -18.43
C TYR A 56 -24.54 -0.85 -18.21
N TRP A 57 -25.66 -0.72 -17.52
CA TRP A 57 -26.24 0.59 -17.20
C TRP A 57 -25.46 1.33 -16.11
N GLU A 58 -25.00 0.62 -15.07
CA GLU A 58 -24.10 1.15 -14.04
C GLU A 58 -22.79 1.63 -14.66
N GLN A 59 -22.19 0.82 -15.54
CA GLN A 59 -20.96 1.20 -16.24
C GLN A 59 -21.18 2.41 -17.16
N PHE A 60 -22.32 2.48 -17.85
CA PHE A 60 -22.66 3.65 -18.68
C PHE A 60 -22.83 4.93 -17.85
N LEU A 61 -23.44 4.85 -16.67
CA LEU A 61 -23.56 5.99 -15.76
C LEU A 61 -22.19 6.50 -15.30
N ILE A 62 -21.31 5.57 -14.87
CA ILE A 62 -19.96 5.87 -14.41
C ILE A 62 -19.11 6.46 -15.54
N ASP A 63 -19.19 5.89 -16.74
CA ASP A 63 -18.28 6.27 -17.83
C ASP A 63 -18.72 7.51 -18.60
N LYS A 64 -20.04 7.78 -18.67
CA LYS A 64 -20.58 8.81 -19.56
C LYS A 64 -21.25 9.97 -18.85
N ILE A 65 -21.91 9.71 -17.72
CA ILE A 65 -22.70 10.74 -17.04
C ILE A 65 -21.88 11.41 -15.94
N VAL A 66 -21.21 10.63 -15.08
CA VAL A 66 -20.38 11.18 -13.99
C VAL A 66 -19.29 12.15 -14.47
N PRO A 67 -18.53 11.88 -15.54
CA PRO A 67 -17.46 12.79 -15.98
C PRO A 67 -18.01 14.08 -16.60
N ARG A 68 -19.17 14.01 -17.26
CA ARG A 68 -19.83 15.20 -17.84
C ARG A 68 -20.39 16.11 -16.75
N LEU A 69 -21.05 15.54 -15.75
CA LEU A 69 -21.55 16.29 -14.61
C LEU A 69 -20.41 16.94 -13.80
N TYR A 70 -19.30 16.22 -13.64
CA TYR A 70 -18.10 16.76 -12.99
C TYR A 70 -17.50 17.95 -13.77
N THR A 71 -17.46 17.85 -15.10
CA THR A 71 -16.92 18.93 -15.96
C THR A 71 -17.82 20.17 -15.99
N GLU A 72 -19.14 19.99 -15.96
CA GLU A 72 -20.10 21.10 -15.97
C GLU A 72 -20.23 21.79 -14.60
N PHE A 73 -20.12 21.05 -13.48
CA PHE A 73 -20.21 21.64 -12.13
C PHE A 73 -18.92 22.33 -11.68
N MET A 74 -17.74 21.84 -12.09
CA MET A 74 -16.46 22.33 -11.54
C MET A 74 -15.84 23.48 -12.33
N GLY A 75 -16.43 23.95 -13.45
CA GLY A 75 -16.04 25.20 -14.09
C GLY A 75 -14.55 25.36 -14.46
N LEU A 76 -13.78 24.27 -14.56
CA LEU A 76 -12.36 24.33 -14.89
C LEU A 76 -12.19 24.24 -16.41
N GLY A 77 -12.01 25.43 -17.02
CA GLY A 77 -11.61 25.57 -18.40
C GLY A 77 -10.38 24.71 -18.71
N LYS A 78 -10.40 24.06 -19.88
CA LYS A 78 -9.35 23.17 -20.39
C LYS A 78 -7.97 23.83 -20.32
N ILE A 79 -7.18 23.46 -19.32
CA ILE A 79 -5.72 23.47 -19.45
C ILE A 79 -5.31 22.05 -19.81
N ARG A 80 -5.14 21.78 -21.11
CA ARG A 80 -4.46 20.56 -21.56
C ARG A 80 -2.98 20.68 -21.18
N ARG A 81 -2.60 20.25 -19.99
CA ARG A 81 -1.20 19.96 -19.64
C ARG A 81 -0.92 18.49 -19.96
N THR A 82 -0.03 18.25 -20.92
CA THR A 82 0.32 16.93 -21.44
C THR A 82 1.43 16.27 -20.62
N GLY A 83 1.27 16.26 -19.29
CA GLY A 83 2.24 15.73 -18.35
C GLY A 83 1.82 14.36 -17.83
N THR A 84 2.45 13.28 -18.26
CA THR A 84 2.22 11.95 -17.69
C THR A 84 2.72 11.83 -16.24
N TRP A 85 3.66 12.67 -15.82
CA TRP A 85 4.22 12.67 -14.46
C TRP A 85 3.28 13.22 -13.40
N GLN A 86 2.67 14.39 -13.66
CA GLN A 86 1.77 15.03 -12.69
C GLN A 86 0.63 14.08 -12.29
N LYS A 87 0.10 13.29 -13.24
CA LYS A 87 -0.94 12.30 -12.95
C LYS A 87 -0.49 11.10 -12.10
N SER A 88 0.80 10.76 -12.07
CA SER A 88 1.27 9.58 -11.33
C SER A 88 1.56 9.88 -9.85
N TRP A 89 1.89 11.13 -9.51
CA TRP A 89 2.32 11.51 -8.16
C TRP A 89 1.47 12.62 -7.51
N GLN A 90 0.54 13.25 -8.25
CA GLN A 90 -0.39 14.28 -7.73
C GLN A 90 -1.88 13.87 -7.82
N ALA A 91 -2.23 12.67 -8.30
CA ALA A 91 -3.63 12.34 -8.60
C ALA A 91 -4.55 12.12 -7.37
N ASP A 92 -4.01 12.01 -6.15
CA ASP A 92 -4.80 11.79 -4.93
C ASP A 92 -4.44 12.85 -3.87
N GLU A 93 -4.77 14.12 -4.12
CA GLU A 93 -4.36 15.23 -3.24
C GLU A 93 -5.28 15.49 -2.03
N ILE A 94 -6.29 14.65 -1.73
CA ILE A 94 -7.24 14.99 -0.64
C ILE A 94 -7.52 13.88 0.39
N GLU A 95 -7.31 12.59 0.12
CA GLU A 95 -7.81 11.55 1.06
C GLU A 95 -6.75 10.75 1.84
N ASP A 96 -5.47 10.74 1.44
CA ASP A 96 -4.41 9.91 2.08
C ASP A 96 -3.26 10.73 2.74
N ASP A 97 -3.31 12.07 2.67
CA ASP A 97 -2.20 12.94 3.08
C ASP A 97 -1.96 12.95 4.60
N TYR A 98 -2.96 12.62 5.42
CA TYR A 98 -2.79 12.57 6.88
C TYR A 98 -2.07 11.31 7.35
N THR A 99 -2.44 10.13 6.83
CA THR A 99 -1.83 8.85 7.24
C THR A 99 -0.38 8.74 6.77
N ASP A 100 -0.07 9.19 5.56
CA ASP A 100 1.31 9.24 5.06
C ASP A 100 2.18 10.19 5.90
N LYS A 101 1.64 11.31 6.37
CA LYS A 101 2.36 12.26 7.23
C LYS A 101 2.65 11.69 8.60
N ASP A 102 1.66 11.09 9.26
CA ASP A 102 1.84 10.48 10.59
C ASP A 102 2.85 9.33 10.52
N GLN A 103 2.77 8.50 9.47
CA GLN A 103 3.73 7.43 9.24
C GLN A 103 5.14 7.98 9.02
N LEU A 104 5.29 9.01 8.19
CA LEU A 104 6.57 9.64 7.95
C LEU A 104 7.16 10.26 9.22
N GLU A 105 6.35 10.93 10.03
CA GLU A 105 6.78 11.51 11.30
C GLU A 105 7.25 10.42 12.28
N ALA A 106 6.53 9.30 12.38
CA ALA A 106 6.96 8.15 13.17
C ALA A 106 8.32 7.60 12.70
N ILE A 107 8.52 7.49 11.39
CA ILE A 107 9.78 7.02 10.80
C ILE A 107 10.92 8.00 11.08
N LEU A 108 10.71 9.30 10.84
CA LEU A 108 11.74 10.34 10.98
C LEU A 108 12.08 10.65 12.43
N SER A 109 11.15 10.42 13.36
CA SER A 109 11.42 10.55 14.79
C SER A 109 12.25 9.38 15.35
N ASN A 110 12.22 8.21 14.71
CA ASN A 110 12.99 7.03 15.10
C ASN A 110 14.44 7.06 14.60
N THR A 111 15.22 8.04 15.06
CA THR A 111 16.64 8.16 14.70
C THR A 111 17.53 7.04 15.27
N THR A 112 17.01 6.26 16.21
CA THR A 112 17.67 5.10 16.83
C THR A 112 17.08 3.78 16.34
N PHE A 113 16.66 3.70 15.08
CA PHE A 113 15.96 2.56 14.49
C PHE A 113 16.64 1.20 14.71
N HIS A 114 17.98 1.14 14.76
CA HIS A 114 18.68 -0.10 15.07
C HIS A 114 18.48 -0.56 16.52
N LEU A 115 18.49 0.36 17.48
CA LEU A 115 18.23 0.04 18.89
C LEU A 115 16.76 -0.40 19.07
N THR A 116 15.82 0.33 18.47
CA THR A 116 14.40 -0.04 18.46
C THR A 116 14.19 -1.45 17.88
N PHE A 117 14.92 -1.80 16.80
CA PHE A 117 14.91 -3.14 16.22
C PHE A 117 15.45 -4.20 17.20
N LEU A 118 16.60 -3.97 17.82
CA LEU A 118 17.22 -4.92 18.76
C LEU A 118 16.34 -5.17 19.98
N ASP A 119 15.75 -4.11 20.53
CA ASP A 119 14.85 -4.20 21.68
C ASP A 119 13.62 -5.06 21.35
N GLU A 120 13.00 -4.84 20.18
CA GLU A 120 11.84 -5.62 19.77
C GLU A 120 12.20 -7.09 19.46
N ILE A 121 13.34 -7.34 18.82
CA ILE A 121 13.83 -8.70 18.58
C ILE A 121 14.03 -9.47 19.90
N GLU A 122 14.57 -8.83 20.93
CA GLU A 122 14.71 -9.46 22.25
C GLU A 122 13.35 -9.69 22.92
N ASN A 123 12.40 -8.74 22.80
CA ASN A 123 11.03 -8.95 23.27
C ASN A 123 10.37 -10.17 22.60
N LEU A 124 10.53 -10.34 21.28
CA LEU A 124 10.00 -11.51 20.57
C LEU A 124 10.61 -12.82 21.08
N ARG A 125 11.91 -12.84 21.40
CA ARG A 125 12.58 -13.99 22.03
C ARG A 125 12.02 -14.30 23.42
N ILE A 126 11.81 -13.28 24.23
CA ILE A 126 11.20 -13.42 25.57
C ILE A 126 9.80 -14.00 25.45
N LEU A 127 8.97 -13.45 24.55
CA LEU A 127 7.62 -13.96 24.28
C LEU A 127 7.64 -15.41 23.75
N ASN A 128 8.64 -15.78 22.95
CA ASN A 128 8.78 -17.14 22.45
C ASN A 128 9.04 -18.17 23.57
N LYS A 129 9.71 -17.75 24.65
CA LYS A 129 10.03 -18.60 25.81
C LYS A 129 8.84 -18.76 26.78
N LEU A 130 7.80 -17.94 26.67
CA LEU A 130 6.64 -18.02 27.57
C LEU A 130 5.91 -19.36 27.44
N SER A 131 5.57 -19.95 28.60
CA SER A 131 4.77 -21.16 28.66
C SER A 131 3.29 -20.81 28.54
N VAL A 132 2.67 -21.29 27.47
CA VAL A 132 1.22 -21.14 27.21
C VAL A 132 0.58 -22.53 27.26
N THR A 133 -0.28 -22.74 28.26
CA THR A 133 -0.94 -24.03 28.52
C THR A 133 -2.00 -24.37 27.48
N ASN A 134 -2.74 -23.38 26.98
CA ASN A 134 -3.72 -23.58 25.93
C ASN A 134 -3.04 -23.75 24.57
N THR A 135 -3.12 -24.94 23.99
CA THR A 135 -2.46 -25.29 22.72
C THR A 135 -2.89 -24.41 21.54
N LYS A 136 -4.17 -24.01 21.47
CA LYS A 136 -4.67 -23.14 20.40
C LYS A 136 -4.10 -21.73 20.52
N ALA A 137 -4.11 -21.18 21.74
CA ALA A 137 -3.51 -19.89 22.02
C ALA A 137 -1.99 -19.90 21.76
N LYS A 138 -1.30 -20.98 22.16
CA LYS A 138 0.13 -21.18 21.88
C LYS A 138 0.41 -21.13 20.38
N LYS A 139 -0.37 -21.84 19.56
CA LYS A 139 -0.22 -21.82 18.10
C LYS A 139 -0.43 -20.42 17.52
N THR A 140 -1.45 -19.70 17.99
CA THR A 140 -1.68 -18.31 17.59
C THR A 140 -0.51 -17.41 17.96
N LEU A 141 0.03 -17.52 19.17
CA LEU A 141 1.21 -16.77 19.60
C LEU A 141 2.39 -17.03 18.67
N LYS A 142 2.74 -18.29 18.36
CA LYS A 142 3.88 -18.60 17.49
C LYS A 142 3.74 -18.03 16.09
N ARG A 143 2.54 -18.06 15.51
CA ARG A 143 2.26 -17.40 14.23
C ARG A 143 2.51 -15.90 14.31
N HIS A 144 2.02 -15.22 15.37
CA HIS A 144 2.23 -13.79 15.53
C HIS A 144 3.68 -13.42 15.77
N LEU A 145 4.44 -14.21 16.53
CA LEU A 145 5.88 -13.96 16.73
C LEU A 145 6.68 -14.09 15.43
N TYR A 146 6.34 -15.09 14.60
CA TYR A 146 6.95 -15.24 13.28
C TYR A 146 6.65 -14.03 12.37
N VAL A 147 5.38 -13.59 12.35
CA VAL A 147 4.98 -12.38 11.61
C VAL A 147 5.69 -11.14 12.17
N GLY A 148 5.80 -11.03 13.49
CA GLY A 148 6.48 -9.94 14.18
C GLY A 148 7.94 -9.82 13.78
N ALA A 149 8.69 -10.93 13.69
CA ALA A 149 10.09 -10.90 13.24
C ALA A 149 10.24 -10.33 11.82
N ILE A 150 9.32 -10.65 10.91
CA ILE A 150 9.30 -10.07 9.56
C ILE A 150 8.86 -8.60 9.60
N ALA A 151 7.94 -8.22 10.48
CA ALA A 151 7.58 -6.81 10.66
C ALA A 151 8.78 -5.98 11.16
N CYS A 152 9.58 -6.49 12.11
CA CYS A 152 10.82 -5.83 12.55
C CYS A 152 11.80 -5.60 11.39
N LEU A 153 11.95 -6.59 10.51
CA LEU A 153 12.74 -6.45 9.27
C LEU A 153 12.18 -5.33 8.38
N GLU A 154 10.87 -5.33 8.12
CA GLU A 154 10.21 -4.32 7.30
C GLU A 154 10.42 -2.90 7.86
N THR A 155 10.17 -2.72 9.16
CA THR A 155 10.31 -1.44 9.86
C THR A 155 11.75 -0.96 9.86
N TYR A 156 12.72 -1.81 10.18
CA TYR A 156 14.13 -1.39 10.14
C TYR A 156 14.53 -0.93 8.73
N LEU A 157 14.17 -1.70 7.70
CA LEU A 157 14.53 -1.37 6.32
C LEU A 157 13.86 -0.07 5.85
N SER A 158 12.62 0.21 6.24
CA SER A 158 11.99 1.49 5.93
C SER A 158 12.65 2.64 6.67
N ASP A 159 12.87 2.47 7.97
CA ASP A 159 13.38 3.54 8.83
C ASP A 159 14.79 3.92 8.45
N ALA A 160 15.68 2.92 8.30
CA ALA A 160 17.05 3.14 7.89
C ALA A 160 17.12 3.81 6.51
N PHE A 161 16.38 3.30 5.52
CA PHE A 161 16.43 3.86 4.17
C PHE A 161 15.93 5.31 4.13
N ILE A 162 14.76 5.58 4.71
CA ILE A 162 14.13 6.90 4.65
C ILE A 162 14.94 7.93 5.43
N ASN A 163 15.38 7.60 6.65
CA ASN A 163 16.21 8.52 7.45
C ASN A 163 17.55 8.81 6.77
N THR A 164 18.24 7.80 6.23
CA THR A 164 19.52 8.00 5.56
C THR A 164 19.37 8.80 4.26
N VAL A 165 18.36 8.54 3.44
CA VAL A 165 18.15 9.26 2.19
C VAL A 165 17.78 10.72 2.42
N LEU A 166 16.89 11.01 3.38
CA LEU A 166 16.41 12.37 3.62
C LEU A 166 17.39 13.23 4.41
N SER A 167 18.33 12.63 5.15
CA SER A 167 19.38 13.37 5.86
C SER A 167 20.54 13.82 4.97
N ASN A 168 20.64 13.32 3.72
CA ASN A 168 21.75 13.61 2.82
C ASN A 168 21.29 13.89 1.38
N GLN A 169 21.49 15.12 0.92
CA GLN A 169 21.10 15.56 -0.43
C GLN A 169 21.72 14.70 -1.55
N ASN A 170 22.93 14.17 -1.37
CA ASN A 170 23.55 13.29 -2.37
C ASN A 170 22.80 11.97 -2.48
N TYR A 171 22.36 11.38 -1.35
CA TYR A 171 21.54 10.17 -1.37
C TYR A 171 20.15 10.45 -1.95
N LEU A 172 19.54 11.61 -1.65
CA LEU A 172 18.29 12.02 -2.31
C LEU A 172 18.45 12.10 -3.83
N ASN A 173 19.54 12.69 -4.32
CA ASN A 173 19.84 12.74 -5.76
C ASN A 173 20.08 11.34 -6.35
N SER A 174 20.81 10.47 -5.63
CA SER A 174 21.02 9.07 -6.02
C SER A 174 19.71 8.29 -6.07
N PHE A 175 18.77 8.54 -5.15
CA PHE A 175 17.44 7.93 -5.18
C PHE A 175 16.69 8.32 -6.45
N PHE A 176 16.66 9.61 -6.80
CA PHE A 176 15.99 10.08 -8.01
C PHE A 176 16.52 9.47 -9.30
N THR A 177 17.83 9.18 -9.34
CA THR A 177 18.49 8.64 -10.55
C THR A 177 18.49 7.12 -10.61
N SER A 178 18.41 6.42 -9.47
CA SER A 178 18.45 4.96 -9.40
C SER A 178 17.08 4.30 -9.21
N PHE A 179 16.09 5.01 -8.65
CA PHE A 179 14.77 4.45 -8.37
C PHE A 179 14.02 4.14 -9.67
N LYS A 180 13.79 2.84 -9.89
CA LYS A 180 13.23 2.33 -11.16
C LYS A 180 11.89 2.99 -11.52
N ASP A 181 11.03 3.25 -10.54
CA ASP A 181 9.70 3.78 -10.80
C ASP A 181 9.76 5.24 -11.31
N PHE A 182 10.86 5.96 -11.09
CA PHE A 182 11.11 7.29 -11.69
C PHE A 182 11.81 7.21 -13.04
N LYS A 183 12.71 6.23 -13.22
CA LYS A 183 13.54 6.10 -14.42
C LYS A 183 12.73 5.98 -15.72
N ASP A 184 11.58 5.33 -15.66
CA ASP A 184 10.74 5.06 -16.84
C ASP A 184 9.78 6.21 -17.20
N GLN A 185 9.78 7.30 -16.43
CA GLN A 185 8.82 8.38 -16.61
C GLN A 185 9.41 9.51 -17.50
N LYS A 186 8.59 10.15 -18.38
CA LYS A 186 9.01 11.19 -19.36
C LYS A 186 8.59 12.63 -18.99
N LEU A 187 9.55 13.50 -18.64
CA LEU A 187 9.28 14.87 -18.19
C LEU A 187 9.21 15.89 -19.32
N GLY A 188 8.20 16.76 -19.28
CA GLY A 188 8.18 17.98 -20.09
C GLY A 188 9.09 19.06 -19.49
N MET A 189 9.76 19.86 -20.32
CA MET A 189 10.64 20.96 -19.86
C MET A 189 9.91 21.98 -18.99
N ASN A 190 8.61 22.19 -19.21
CA ASN A 190 7.76 23.08 -18.42
C ASN A 190 7.43 22.55 -17.02
N GLU A 191 7.67 21.27 -16.73
CA GLU A 191 7.38 20.62 -15.44
C GLU A 191 8.60 20.58 -14.52
N VAL A 192 9.81 20.76 -15.08
CA VAL A 192 11.09 20.59 -14.39
C VAL A 192 11.18 21.44 -13.12
N LEU A 193 10.75 22.71 -13.19
CA LEU A 193 10.83 23.62 -12.05
C LEU A 193 9.87 23.24 -10.91
N ASP A 194 8.64 22.80 -11.23
CA ASP A 194 7.67 22.36 -10.21
C ASP A 194 8.16 21.11 -9.48
N ILE A 195 8.74 20.17 -10.23
CA ILE A 195 9.27 18.92 -9.66
C ILE A 195 10.53 19.17 -8.85
N ALA A 196 11.42 20.03 -9.32
CA ALA A 196 12.61 20.41 -8.55
C ALA A 196 12.21 21.01 -7.19
N ASN A 197 11.19 21.87 -7.16
CA ASN A 197 10.69 22.47 -5.92
C ASN A 197 9.97 21.47 -4.98
N LYS A 198 9.49 20.34 -5.51
CA LYS A 198 8.74 19.30 -4.77
C LYS A 198 9.52 17.99 -4.63
N ALA A 199 10.81 17.97 -4.97
CA ALA A 199 11.58 16.75 -5.10
C ALA A 199 11.59 15.92 -3.80
N GLU A 200 11.80 16.56 -2.66
CA GLU A 200 11.81 15.87 -1.37
C GLU A 200 10.45 15.24 -1.04
N GLU A 201 9.34 15.95 -1.25
CA GLU A 201 7.98 15.44 -1.02
C GLU A 201 7.63 14.28 -1.96
N ILE A 202 8.05 14.37 -3.22
CA ILE A 202 7.89 13.28 -4.19
C ILE A 202 8.68 12.05 -3.72
N ALA A 203 9.90 12.24 -3.24
CA ALA A 203 10.73 11.16 -2.74
C ALA A 203 10.12 10.51 -1.50
N LYS A 204 9.66 11.30 -0.51
CA LYS A 204 8.94 10.82 0.68
C LYS A 204 7.77 9.93 0.31
N LYS A 205 6.86 10.44 -0.53
CA LYS A 205 5.69 9.66 -1.00
C LYS A 205 6.10 8.40 -1.75
N ALA A 206 7.13 8.46 -2.58
CA ALA A 206 7.63 7.28 -3.29
C ALA A 206 8.20 6.23 -2.34
N MET A 207 8.99 6.63 -1.34
CA MET A 207 9.59 5.72 -0.37
C MET A 207 8.55 5.11 0.59
N LEU A 208 7.52 5.86 0.99
CA LEU A 208 6.42 5.34 1.84
C LEU A 208 5.58 4.29 1.11
N LYS A 209 5.40 4.42 -0.21
CA LYS A 209 4.67 3.46 -1.04
C LYS A 209 5.44 2.16 -1.31
N VAL A 210 6.70 2.05 -0.85
CA VAL A 210 7.49 0.83 -1.04
C VAL A 210 7.06 -0.25 -0.05
N ILE A 211 6.86 -1.46 -0.59
CA ILE A 211 6.61 -2.66 0.21
C ILE A 211 7.96 -3.23 0.64
N TYR A 212 8.39 -2.97 1.88
CA TYR A 212 9.75 -3.27 2.33
C TYR A 212 10.08 -4.77 2.51
N HIS A 213 9.06 -5.64 2.62
CA HIS A 213 9.30 -7.09 2.55
C HIS A 213 9.55 -7.60 1.12
N ASN A 214 9.43 -6.77 0.07
CA ASN A 214 9.86 -7.11 -1.28
C ASN A 214 11.38 -6.93 -1.40
N LEU A 215 12.13 -7.84 -0.78
CA LEU A 215 13.59 -7.77 -0.67
C LEU A 215 14.32 -7.62 -2.02
N PRO A 216 13.88 -8.26 -3.13
CA PRO A 216 14.49 -7.99 -4.44
C PRO A 216 14.37 -6.54 -4.92
N LYS A 217 13.26 -5.84 -4.61
CA LYS A 217 13.10 -4.41 -4.92
C LYS A 217 13.96 -3.58 -3.98
N VAL A 218 13.86 -3.82 -2.67
CA VAL A 218 14.55 -3.05 -1.63
C VAL A 218 16.07 -3.18 -1.75
N SER A 219 16.58 -4.38 -2.01
CA SER A 219 18.02 -4.62 -2.24
C SER A 219 18.58 -3.72 -3.35
N LYS A 220 17.85 -3.58 -4.47
CA LYS A 220 18.25 -2.69 -5.56
C LYS A 220 18.16 -1.22 -5.19
N MET A 221 17.23 -0.84 -4.32
CA MET A 221 17.13 0.53 -3.81
C MET A 221 18.33 0.87 -2.94
N TYR A 222 18.69 0.01 -1.98
CA TYR A 222 19.87 0.16 -1.14
C TYR A 222 21.16 0.21 -1.96
N GLU A 223 21.32 -0.70 -2.93
CA GLU A 223 22.49 -0.73 -3.80
C GLU A 223 22.57 0.55 -4.66
N GLY A 224 21.48 0.92 -5.35
CA GLY A 224 21.47 2.06 -6.26
C GLY A 224 21.54 3.43 -5.57
N THR A 225 21.02 3.54 -4.35
CA THR A 225 20.92 4.81 -3.62
C THR A 225 22.04 5.00 -2.61
N LEU A 226 22.36 3.96 -1.85
CA LEU A 226 23.28 3.99 -0.71
C LEU A 226 24.59 3.26 -0.99
N ASN A 227 24.69 2.54 -2.12
CA ASN A 227 25.81 1.66 -2.44
C ASN A 227 26.05 0.63 -1.32
N ILE A 228 24.96 0.01 -0.87
CA ILE A 228 24.92 -1.08 0.13
C ILE A 228 24.38 -2.33 -0.56
N VAL A 229 25.15 -3.42 -0.50
CA VAL A 229 24.75 -4.67 -1.13
C VAL A 229 24.17 -5.57 -0.07
N PHE A 230 22.93 -6.03 -0.27
CA PHE A 230 22.30 -6.91 0.70
C PHE A 230 23.05 -8.25 0.80
N PRO A 231 23.24 -8.77 2.03
CA PRO A 231 23.64 -10.16 2.23
C PRO A 231 22.65 -11.13 1.59
N ASN A 232 22.99 -12.43 1.57
CA ASN A 232 22.08 -13.44 1.03
C ASN A 232 20.76 -13.46 1.80
N PHE A 233 19.69 -13.06 1.12
CA PHE A 233 18.33 -12.97 1.68
C PHE A 233 17.39 -14.09 1.18
N SER A 234 17.89 -15.16 0.56
CA SER A 234 17.05 -16.22 -0.02
C SER A 234 16.13 -16.87 1.03
N GLU A 235 16.68 -17.18 2.20
CA GLU A 235 15.92 -17.79 3.31
C GLU A 235 14.90 -16.83 3.91
N ILE A 236 15.24 -15.53 4.02
CA ILE A 236 14.32 -14.51 4.51
C ILE A 236 13.18 -14.31 3.49
N ASN A 237 13.48 -14.34 2.19
CA ASN A 237 12.45 -14.21 1.16
C ASN A 237 11.47 -15.40 1.16
N LYS A 238 11.95 -16.61 1.49
CA LYS A 238 11.07 -17.77 1.76
C LYS A 238 10.20 -17.51 3.00
N ALA A 239 10.77 -16.97 4.06
CA ALA A 239 10.04 -16.62 5.28
C ALA A 239 8.96 -15.55 5.05
N VAL A 240 9.23 -14.55 4.21
CA VAL A 240 8.21 -13.57 3.76
C VAL A 240 7.03 -14.27 3.09
N SER A 241 7.28 -15.31 2.29
CA SER A 241 6.22 -16.10 1.66
C SER A 241 5.37 -16.85 2.70
N ILE A 242 6.01 -17.43 3.72
CA ILE A 242 5.30 -18.06 4.85
C ILE A 242 4.47 -17.01 5.60
N ARG A 243 5.03 -15.83 5.87
CA ARG A 243 4.32 -14.72 6.54
C ARG A 243 3.04 -14.32 5.80
N HIS A 244 3.03 -14.32 4.47
CA HIS A 244 1.80 -14.08 3.70
C HIS A 244 0.70 -15.09 4.04
N ASP A 245 1.03 -16.38 4.15
CA ASP A 245 0.08 -17.42 4.55
C ASP A 245 -0.38 -17.27 6.01
N LEU A 246 0.55 -16.92 6.90
CA LEU A 246 0.24 -16.68 8.31
C LEU A 246 -0.78 -15.54 8.50
N VAL A 247 -0.60 -14.43 7.77
CA VAL A 247 -1.45 -13.24 7.89
C VAL A 247 -2.75 -13.37 7.09
N HIS A 248 -2.68 -13.70 5.80
CA HIS A 248 -3.83 -13.61 4.90
C HIS A 248 -4.63 -14.91 4.77
N ARG A 249 -4.07 -16.04 5.20
CA ARG A 249 -4.73 -17.35 5.16
C ARG A 249 -4.86 -17.99 6.54
N ASN A 250 -4.69 -17.19 7.59
CA ASN A 250 -4.75 -17.62 8.99
C ASN A 250 -3.84 -18.85 9.25
N GLY A 251 -2.64 -18.86 8.66
CA GLY A 251 -1.68 -19.94 8.80
C GLY A 251 -2.00 -21.18 7.98
N ARG A 252 -2.66 -21.03 6.83
CA ARG A 252 -2.88 -22.12 5.86
C ARG A 252 -2.22 -21.81 4.52
N THR A 253 -1.71 -22.82 3.84
CA THR A 253 -1.20 -22.69 2.46
C THR A 253 -2.35 -22.49 1.47
N LYS A 254 -2.02 -22.27 0.18
CA LYS A 254 -3.01 -22.18 -0.92
C LYS A 254 -3.87 -23.45 -1.02
N GLU A 255 -3.29 -24.59 -0.69
CA GLU A 255 -3.90 -25.92 -0.71
C GLU A 255 -4.71 -26.21 0.58
N GLY A 256 -4.81 -25.24 1.49
CA GLY A 256 -5.54 -25.35 2.75
C GLY A 256 -4.79 -26.09 3.87
N GLN A 257 -3.53 -26.48 3.64
CA GLN A 257 -2.72 -27.18 4.64
C GLN A 257 -2.28 -26.23 5.74
N GLU A 258 -2.39 -26.67 7.00
CA GLU A 258 -2.04 -25.82 8.13
C GLU A 258 -0.52 -25.75 8.33
N ILE A 259 0.01 -24.54 8.43
CA ILE A 259 1.42 -24.27 8.73
C ILE A 259 1.59 -24.29 10.24
N ASN A 260 2.35 -25.27 10.74
CA ASN A 260 2.64 -25.38 12.16
C ASN A 260 3.97 -24.70 12.52
N ILE A 261 3.87 -23.53 13.15
CA ILE A 261 5.04 -22.79 13.64
C ILE A 261 5.33 -23.22 15.08
N ASP A 262 6.54 -23.70 15.33
CA ASP A 262 7.03 -24.06 16.67
C ASP A 262 8.03 -23.03 17.21
N ASN A 263 8.58 -23.28 18.40
CA ASN A 263 9.56 -22.39 19.03
C ASN A 263 10.84 -22.25 18.19
N MET A 264 11.32 -23.35 17.61
CA MET A 264 12.58 -23.38 16.86
C MET A 264 12.44 -22.57 15.58
N MET A 265 11.29 -22.66 14.89
CA MET A 265 11.02 -21.86 13.71
C MET A 265 10.96 -20.36 14.01
N VAL A 266 10.43 -19.97 15.18
CA VAL A 266 10.42 -18.57 15.62
C VAL A 266 11.84 -18.09 15.93
N ASP A 267 12.61 -18.87 16.70
CA ASP A 267 14.00 -18.50 17.04
C ASP A 267 14.88 -18.42 15.78
N ASP A 268 14.70 -19.36 14.84
CA ASP A 268 15.43 -19.38 13.56
C ASP A 268 15.14 -18.14 12.71
N ILE A 269 13.87 -17.73 12.55
CA ILE A 269 13.57 -16.52 11.78
C ILE A 269 14.09 -15.26 12.48
N ILE A 270 13.98 -15.19 13.80
CA ILE A 270 14.53 -14.08 14.59
C ILE A 270 16.04 -13.96 14.35
N SER A 271 16.79 -15.05 14.49
CA SER A 271 18.24 -15.04 14.29
C SER A 271 18.65 -14.71 12.85
N LYS A 272 17.89 -15.18 11.85
CA LYS A 272 18.14 -14.84 10.44
C LYS A 272 17.93 -13.35 10.17
N VAL A 273 16.83 -12.78 10.69
CA VAL A 273 16.51 -11.37 10.56
C VAL A 273 17.53 -10.50 11.30
N GLU A 274 17.85 -10.83 12.56
CA GLU A 274 18.84 -10.11 13.36
C GLU A 274 20.21 -10.08 12.68
N LYS A 275 20.69 -11.23 12.18
CA LYS A 275 21.97 -11.30 11.47
C LYS A 275 21.97 -10.44 10.21
N PHE A 276 20.91 -10.56 9.39
CA PHE A 276 20.79 -9.82 8.14
C PHE A 276 20.76 -8.31 8.36
N ILE A 277 19.99 -7.85 9.35
CA ILE A 277 19.94 -6.43 9.72
C ILE A 277 21.27 -5.95 10.28
N SER A 278 21.93 -6.74 11.13
CA SER A 278 23.22 -6.36 11.73
C SER A 278 24.30 -6.12 10.65
N GLU A 279 24.32 -6.94 9.59
CA GLU A 279 25.26 -6.77 8.47
C GLU A 279 24.96 -5.47 7.68
N ILE A 280 23.69 -5.17 7.41
CA ILE A 280 23.29 -3.92 6.74
C ILE A 280 23.60 -2.69 7.62
N ASP A 281 23.29 -2.76 8.91
CA ASP A 281 23.52 -1.69 9.87
C ASP A 281 25.00 -1.33 10.01
N GLN A 282 25.86 -2.35 9.97
CA GLN A 282 27.30 -2.16 9.96
C GLN A 282 27.75 -1.38 8.71
N GLU A 283 27.30 -1.77 7.51
CA GLU A 283 27.64 -1.05 6.27
C GLU A 283 27.13 0.40 6.28
N LEU A 284 25.94 0.65 6.83
CA LEU A 284 25.40 2.00 7.00
C LEU A 284 26.31 2.87 7.89
N LYS A 285 26.70 2.36 9.06
CA LYS A 285 27.56 3.07 10.00
C LYS A 285 28.94 3.38 9.44
N GLU A 286 29.54 2.44 8.70
CA GLU A 286 30.84 2.65 8.05
C GLU A 286 30.78 3.82 7.06
N LYS A 287 29.69 3.95 6.31
CA LYS A 287 29.48 5.07 5.38
C LYS A 287 29.24 6.41 6.07
N ASP A 288 28.50 6.44 7.17
CA ASP A 288 28.27 7.68 7.93
C ASP A 288 29.56 8.22 8.58
N THR A 289 30.54 7.36 8.84
CA THR A 289 31.85 7.76 9.40
C THR A 289 32.89 8.17 8.36
N THR A 290 32.60 8.01 7.07
CA THR A 290 33.55 8.35 5.99
C THR A 290 33.25 9.77 5.48
N PRO A 291 34.17 10.74 5.65
CA PRO A 291 33.94 12.15 5.30
C PRO A 291 33.86 12.43 3.80
#